data_AF-A0A7J3HB58-F1
#
_entry.id   AF-A0A7J3HB58-F1
#
_cell.length_a   1.000
_cell.length_b   1.000
_cell.length_c   1.000
_cell.angle_alpha   90.00
_cell.angle_beta   90.00
_cell.angle_gamma   90.00
#
_symmetry.space_group_name_H-M   'P 1'
#
loop_
_entity.id
_entity.type
_entity.pdbx_description
1 polymer ?
#
loop_
_entity_poly.entity_id
_entity_poly.type
_entity_poly.pdbx_seq_one_letter_code
_entity_poly.pdbx_strand_id
1 'polypeptide(L)' 'MSLRRPYVRVYATMSVDGKIASKTGDSRLSCPYDKLRLHSMRSIVDGVMVGANTVIRDNPQLTVRLVEGRNPVRVVV' A
#
# COMPACT_ATOMS: atom_id res chain seq x y z
N MET A 1 -5.70 -24.78 -13.79
CA MET A 1 -6.72 -23.86 -14.34
C MET A 1 -6.57 -22.52 -13.63
N SER A 2 -6.08 -21.48 -14.31
CA SER A 2 -5.96 -20.15 -13.71
C SER A 2 -7.36 -19.56 -13.58
N LEU A 3 -7.72 -19.06 -12.38
CA LEU A 3 -8.91 -18.25 -12.20
C LEU A 3 -8.75 -17.00 -13.09
N ARG A 4 -9.81 -16.58 -13.81
CA ARG A 4 -9.83 -15.32 -14.59
C ARG A 4 -9.92 -14.08 -13.68
N ARG A 5 -9.06 -14.00 -12.68
CA ARG A 5 -8.98 -12.85 -11.77
C ARG A 5 -7.53 -12.67 -11.30
N PRO A 6 -7.10 -11.43 -11.02
CA PRO A 6 -5.80 -11.18 -10.42
C PRO A 6 -5.65 -11.89 -9.07
N TYR A 7 -4.41 -12.27 -8.73
CA TYR A 7 -4.07 -12.68 -7.38
C TYR A 7 -3.97 -11.42 -6.49
N VAL A 8 -4.69 -11.41 -5.37
CA VAL A 8 -4.78 -10.23 -4.49
C VAL A 8 -3.93 -10.44 -3.25
N ARG A 9 -3.05 -9.48 -2.96
CA ARG A 9 -2.31 -9.37 -1.69
C ARG A 9 -2.77 -8.12 -0.96
N VAL A 10 -3.11 -8.26 0.31
CA VAL A 10 -3.48 -7.14 1.17
C VAL A 10 -2.29 -6.76 2.05
N TYR A 11 -1.99 -5.47 2.11
CA TYR A 11 -0.97 -4.90 2.98
C TYR A 11 -1.62 -3.82 3.85
N ALA A 12 -1.43 -3.90 5.17
CA ALA A 12 -1.90 -2.89 6.10
C ALA A 12 -0.88 -2.69 7.22
N THR A 13 -0.60 -1.43 7.52
CA THR A 13 0.10 -1.02 8.74
C THR A 13 -0.95 -0.59 9.74
N MET A 14 -0.91 -1.13 10.95
CA MET A 14 -1.92 -0.88 11.98
C MET A 14 -1.30 -0.82 13.37
N SER A 15 -1.98 -0.14 14.29
CA SER A 15 -1.72 -0.23 15.72
C SER A 15 -2.02 -1.63 16.26
N VAL A 16 -1.57 -1.92 17.48
CA VAL A 16 -1.79 -3.22 18.16
C VAL A 16 -3.28 -3.52 18.34
N ASP A 17 -4.11 -2.50 18.53
CA ASP A 17 -5.58 -2.61 18.61
C ASP A 17 -6.29 -2.55 17.25
N GLY A 18 -5.55 -2.68 16.14
CA GLY A 18 -6.09 -2.86 14.79
C GLY A 18 -6.58 -1.58 14.10
N LYS A 19 -6.11 -0.39 14.50
CA LYS A 19 -6.46 0.88 13.85
C LYS A 19 -5.43 1.25 12.80
N ILE A 20 -5.90 1.76 11.66
CA ILE A 20 -5.05 2.22 10.55
C ILE A 20 -4.84 3.74 10.51
N ALA A 21 -5.57 4.48 11.36
CA ALA A 21 -5.42 5.91 11.56
C ALA A 21 -5.95 6.31 12.95
N SER A 22 -5.48 7.45 13.47
CA SER A 22 -6.01 8.05 14.68
C SER A 22 -7.42 8.62 14.47
N LYS A 23 -8.11 9.02 15.57
CA LYS A 23 -9.42 9.70 15.49
C LYS A 23 -9.35 11.03 14.72
N THR A 24 -8.18 11.68 14.69
CA THR A 24 -7.94 12.91 13.94
C THR A 24 -7.49 12.65 12.50
N GLY A 25 -7.32 11.37 12.12
CA GLY A 25 -6.96 10.96 10.76
C GLY A 25 -5.45 10.84 10.52
N ASP A 26 -4.60 10.88 11.54
CA ASP A 26 -3.16 10.65 11.35
C ASP A 26 -2.89 9.17 11.09
N SER A 27 -2.29 8.88 9.94
CA SER A 27 -2.03 7.55 9.39
C SER A 27 -0.53 7.19 9.38
N ARG A 28 0.34 7.99 10.02
CA ARG A 28 1.80 7.79 10.06
C ARG A 28 2.24 6.74 11.10
N LEU A 29 1.79 5.50 10.91
CA LEU A 29 2.08 4.38 11.82
C LEU A 29 3.35 3.60 11.46
N SER A 30 3.84 3.76 10.24
CA SER A 30 4.91 2.93 9.64
C SER A 30 6.32 3.36 10.07
N CYS A 31 7.21 2.38 10.27
CA CYS A 31 8.63 2.59 10.55
C CYS A 31 9.51 2.30 9.30
N PRO A 32 10.82 2.61 9.30
CA PRO A 32 11.70 2.35 8.15
C PRO A 32 11.69 0.89 7.66
N TYR A 33 11.65 -0.08 8.57
CA TYR A 33 11.58 -1.50 8.22
C TYR A 33 10.26 -1.86 7.51
N ASP A 34 9.14 -1.36 8.00
CA ASP A 34 7.82 -1.55 7.38
C ASP A 34 7.77 -0.90 5.99
N LYS A 35 8.36 0.28 5.82
CA LYS A 35 8.47 0.95 4.50
C LYS A 35 9.28 0.12 3.51
N LEU A 36 10.40 -0.46 3.92
CA LEU A 36 11.19 -1.36 3.07
C LEU A 36 10.35 -2.55 2.59
N ARG A 37 9.64 -3.20 3.51
CA ARG A 37 8.74 -4.33 3.19
C ARG A 37 7.61 -3.90 2.25
N LEU A 38 6.98 -2.75 2.47
CA LEU A 38 5.96 -2.19 1.57
C LEU A 38 6.53 -1.97 0.16
N HIS A 39 7.74 -1.43 0.05
CA HIS A 39 8.39 -1.19 -1.24
C HIS A 39 8.77 -2.50 -1.95
N SER A 40 9.26 -3.52 -1.24
CA SER A 40 9.46 -4.88 -1.76
C SER A 40 8.17 -5.53 -2.22
N MET A 41 7.06 -5.31 -1.50
CA MET A 41 5.75 -5.83 -1.91
C MET A 41 5.23 -5.14 -3.18
N ARG A 42 5.46 -3.83 -3.32
CA ARG A 42 5.09 -3.08 -4.53
C ARG A 42 5.93 -3.46 -5.76
N SER A 43 7.20 -3.84 -5.58
CA SER A 43 8.08 -4.19 -6.71
C SER A 43 7.74 -5.53 -7.37
N ILE A 44 6.98 -6.39 -6.69
CA ILE A 44 6.64 -7.75 -7.13
C ILE A 44 5.16 -7.92 -7.55
N VAL A 45 4.39 -6.83 -7.63
CA VAL A 45 2.98 -6.86 -8.07
C VAL A 45 2.80 -6.05 -9.35
N ASP A 46 1.80 -6.41 -10.14
CA ASP A 46 1.48 -5.69 -11.38
C ASP A 46 0.71 -4.39 -11.12
N GLY A 47 -0.02 -4.30 -10.01
CA GLY A 47 -0.83 -3.16 -9.65
C GLY A 47 -0.93 -2.94 -8.14
N VAL A 48 -1.09 -1.68 -7.75
CA VAL A 48 -1.42 -1.24 -6.39
C VAL A 48 -2.77 -0.55 -6.41
N MET A 49 -3.65 -0.96 -5.51
CA MET A 49 -5.02 -0.45 -5.42
C MET A 49 -5.24 0.26 -4.09
N VAL A 50 -5.89 1.41 -4.13
CA VAL A 50 -6.36 2.17 -2.95
C VAL A 50 -7.74 2.74 -3.23
N GLY A 51 -8.50 3.07 -2.19
CA GLY A 51 -9.74 3.85 -2.33
C GLY A 51 -9.47 5.35 -2.50
N ALA A 52 -10.41 6.08 -3.09
CA ALA A 52 -10.32 7.52 -3.33
C ALA A 52 -10.03 8.33 -2.05
N ASN A 53 -10.60 7.93 -0.91
CA ASN A 53 -10.35 8.60 0.37
C ASN A 53 -8.89 8.55 0.81
N THR A 54 -8.15 7.48 0.50
CA THR A 54 -6.71 7.39 0.76
C THR A 54 -5.95 8.40 -0.12
N VAL A 55 -6.37 8.56 -1.38
CA VAL A 55 -5.76 9.58 -2.26
C VAL A 55 -6.01 10.98 -1.73
N ILE A 56 -7.25 11.29 -1.35
CA ILE A 56 -7.66 12.60 -0.85
C ILE A 56 -6.95 12.95 0.46
N ARG A 57 -6.82 12.00 1.38
CA ARG A 57 -6.26 12.26 2.72
C ARG A 57 -4.74 12.19 2.77
N ASP A 58 -4.14 11.21 2.08
CA ASP A 58 -2.72 10.89 2.25
C ASP A 58 -1.84 11.35 1.07
N ASN A 59 -2.44 11.71 -0.08
CA ASN A 59 -1.75 12.04 -1.33
C ASN A 59 -0.53 11.12 -1.63
N PRO A 60 -0.72 9.79 -1.67
CA PRO A 60 0.39 8.86 -1.76
C PRO A 60 0.97 8.79 -3.17
N GLN A 61 2.29 8.63 -3.27
CA GLN A 61 2.95 8.45 -4.58
C GLN A 61 2.64 7.08 -5.22
N LEU A 62 2.40 6.05 -4.40
CA LEU A 62 2.13 4.67 -4.83
C LEU A 62 3.22 4.05 -5.72
N THR A 63 4.47 4.46 -5.52
CA THR A 63 5.66 4.01 -6.27
C THR A 63 6.58 3.08 -5.45
N VAL A 64 7.56 2.48 -6.14
CA VAL A 64 8.71 1.77 -5.58
C VAL A 64 9.90 2.75 -5.48
N ARG A 65 10.50 2.89 -4.29
CA ARG A 65 11.56 3.91 -4.03
C ARG A 65 12.69 3.45 -3.12
N LEU A 66 12.45 2.42 -2.28
CA LEU A 66 13.44 1.96 -1.30
C LEU A 66 14.08 0.61 -1.67
N VAL A 67 13.70 0.04 -2.82
CA VAL A 67 14.26 -1.20 -3.37
C VAL A 67 14.26 -1.09 -4.90
N GLU A 68 14.97 -2.00 -5.57
CA GLU A 68 14.91 -2.12 -7.03
C GLU A 68 13.58 -2.74 -7.50
N GLY A 69 13.10 -2.27 -8.65
CA GLY A 69 11.90 -2.80 -9.31
C GLY A 69 11.08 -1.73 -10.02
N ARG A 70 10.15 -2.19 -10.87
CA ARG A 70 9.25 -1.30 -11.62
C ARG A 70 8.16 -0.72 -10.74
N ASN A 71 7.67 0.48 -11.09
CA ASN A 71 6.46 1.02 -10.49
C ASN A 71 5.23 0.23 -10.95
N PRO A 72 4.35 -0.20 -10.05
CA PRO A 72 3.12 -0.90 -10.41
C PRO A 72 2.09 0.07 -11.03
N VAL A 73 1.10 -0.48 -11.75
CA VAL A 73 -0.08 0.28 -12.19
C VAL A 73 -0.84 0.78 -10.96
N ARG A 74 -1.24 2.05 -10.95
CA ARG A 74 -2.01 2.65 -9.85
C ARG A 74 -3.50 2.57 -10.16
N VAL A 75 -4.24 1.88 -9.31
CA VAL A 75 -5.70 1.72 -9.43
C VAL A 75 -6.36 2.45 -8.27
N VAL A 76 -7.26 3.37 -8.57
CA VAL A 76 -8.05 4.10 -7.56
C VAL A 76 -9.52 3.72 -7.76
N VAL A 77 -10.19 3.38 -6.66
CA VAL A 77 -11.62 3.03 -6.63
C VAL A 77 -12.43 3.99 -5.77
#